data_AF-A0A529MFI9-F1
#
_entry.id   AF-A0A529MFI9-F1
#
_cell.length_a   1.000
_cell.length_b   1.000
_cell.length_c   1.000
_cell.angle_alpha   90.00
_cell.angle_beta   90.00
_cell.angle_gamma   90.00
#
_symmetry.space_group_name_H-M   'P 1'
#
loop_
_entity.id
_entity.type
_entity.pdbx_description
1 polymer ?
#
loop_
_entity_poly.entity_id
_entity_poly.type
_entity_poly.pdbx_seq_one_letter_code
_entity_poly.pdbx_strand_id
1 'polypeptide(L)'
;MQVLSVTPEIFPLIKTGGLADVTGALPIALAGKGVAMRTLVPGYPVVMAAFAKKKPVYHYPLLQGGKASVHAVKIGDLDLFVLDAPHLFDRQGGPYG
;
A
#
# COMPACT_ATOMS: atom_id res chain seq x y z
N MET A 1 -13.93 9.74 11.69
CA MET A 1 -12.70 9.24 12.35
C MET A 1 -11.66 8.94 11.28
N GLN A 2 -10.38 9.26 11.50
CA GLN A 2 -9.30 8.96 10.54
C GLN A 2 -8.55 7.70 10.98
N VAL A 3 -8.36 6.74 10.07
CA VAL A 3 -7.67 5.48 10.35
C VAL A 3 -6.58 5.24 9.31
N LEU A 4 -5.39 4.85 9.77
CA LEU A 4 -4.33 4.32 8.92
C LEU A 4 -4.26 2.80 9.13
N SER A 5 -4.59 2.04 8.10
CA SER A 5 -4.37 0.60 8.05
C SER A 5 -2.96 0.30 7.56
N VAL A 6 -2.36 -0.81 8.01
CA VAL A 6 -1.06 -1.27 7.53
C VAL A 6 -1.17 -2.77 7.23
N THR A 7 -0.84 -3.16 6.00
CA THR A 7 -0.98 -4.56 5.56
C THR A 7 0.07 -4.93 4.52
N PRO A 8 0.57 -6.18 4.50
CA PRO A 8 1.43 -6.68 3.44
C PRO A 8 0.68 -6.96 2.12
N GLU A 9 -0.65 -7.08 2.14
CA GLU A 9 -1.45 -7.38 0.94
C GLU A 9 -2.78 -6.65 0.91
N ILE A 10 -3.28 -6.38 -0.31
CA ILE A 10 -4.54 -5.68 -0.55
C ILE A 10 -5.10 -6.03 -1.94
N PHE A 11 -6.35 -6.47 -2.00
CA PHE A 11 -7.04 -6.71 -3.28
C PHE A 11 -7.48 -5.37 -3.90
N PRO A 12 -7.35 -5.16 -5.23
CA PRO A 12 -6.92 -6.12 -6.26
C PRO A 12 -5.42 -6.09 -6.59
N LEU A 13 -4.60 -5.36 -5.84
CA LEU A 13 -3.20 -5.10 -6.22
C LEU A 13 -2.27 -6.27 -5.98
N ILE A 14 -2.36 -6.89 -4.81
CA ILE A 14 -1.54 -8.04 -4.45
C ILE A 14 -2.28 -8.88 -3.41
N LYS A 15 -2.39 -10.18 -3.68
CA LYS A 15 -3.17 -11.11 -2.88
C LYS A 15 -2.49 -12.47 -2.80
N THR A 16 -2.38 -12.99 -1.59
CA THR A 16 -2.00 -14.37 -1.30
C THR A 16 -3.11 -15.13 -0.58
N GLY A 17 -3.95 -14.44 0.21
CA GLY A 17 -5.05 -15.06 0.94
C GLY A 17 -6.19 -14.10 1.29
N GLY A 18 -6.96 -14.44 2.33
CA GLY A 18 -8.15 -13.70 2.74
C GLY A 18 -7.87 -12.34 3.40
N LEU A 19 -6.64 -12.06 3.84
CA LEU A 19 -6.28 -10.76 4.39
C LEU A 19 -6.38 -9.67 3.31
N ALA A 20 -5.95 -9.95 2.09
CA ALA A 20 -6.09 -9.02 0.96
C ALA A 20 -7.56 -8.66 0.67
N ASP A 21 -8.48 -9.63 0.82
CA ASP A 21 -9.92 -9.40 0.60
C ASP A 21 -10.48 -8.46 1.66
N VAL A 22 -10.15 -8.68 2.93
CA VAL A 22 -10.59 -7.82 4.04
C VAL A 22 -10.01 -6.43 3.90
N THR A 23 -8.71 -6.31 3.65
CA THR A 23 -8.04 -5.00 3.58
C THR A 23 -8.41 -4.18 2.34
N GLY A 24 -8.86 -4.84 1.26
CA GLY A 24 -9.42 -4.17 0.08
C GLY A 24 -10.87 -3.74 0.26
N ALA A 25 -11.70 -4.56 0.90
CA ALA A 25 -13.14 -4.29 1.05
C ALA A 25 -13.49 -3.41 2.26
N LEU A 26 -12.77 -3.56 3.38
CA LEU A 26 -13.10 -2.90 4.64
C LEU A 26 -13.05 -1.35 4.56
N PRO A 27 -12.07 -0.71 3.90
CA PRO A 27 -12.06 0.75 3.77
C PRO A 27 -13.32 1.29 3.10
N ILE A 28 -13.81 0.59 2.07
CA ILE A 28 -15.02 0.96 1.31
C ILE A 28 -16.26 0.81 2.20
N ALA A 29 -16.36 -0.31 2.92
CA ALA A 29 -17.49 -0.57 3.83
C ALA A 29 -17.57 0.45 4.98
N LEU A 30 -16.42 0.87 5.51
CA LEU A 30 -16.35 1.83 6.62
C LEU A 30 -16.52 3.30 6.19
N ALA A 31 -16.29 3.63 4.92
CA ALA A 31 -16.51 4.98 4.40
C ALA A 31 -17.96 5.44 4.61
N GLY A 32 -18.94 4.56 4.38
CA GLY A 32 -20.37 4.82 4.65
C GLY A 32 -20.73 4.98 6.14
N LYS A 33 -19.77 4.75 7.04
CA LYS A 33 -19.91 4.92 8.50
C LYS A 33 -19.11 6.12 9.03
N GLY A 34 -18.62 7.01 8.15
CA GLY A 34 -17.89 8.21 8.55
C GLY A 34 -16.44 7.94 9.01
N VAL A 35 -15.88 6.80 8.62
CA VAL A 35 -14.48 6.46 8.85
C VAL A 35 -13.72 6.69 7.55
N ALA A 36 -12.82 7.66 7.52
CA ALA A 36 -11.90 7.82 6.40
C ALA A 36 -10.66 6.99 6.67
N MET A 37 -10.44 5.99 5.84
CA MET A 37 -9.37 5.01 6.01
C MET A 37 -8.40 5.12 4.84
N ARG A 38 -7.11 5.19 5.16
CA ARG A 38 -6.02 5.06 4.18
C ARG A 38 -5.20 3.84 4.53
N THR A 39 -4.76 3.07 3.54
CA THR A 39 -3.99 1.84 3.77
C THR A 39 -2.54 2.01 3.32
N LEU A 40 -1.59 1.75 4.21
CA LEU A 40 -0.18 1.62 3.89
C LEU A 40 0.12 0.19 3.42
N VAL A 41 0.71 0.07 2.23
CA VAL A 41 1.17 -1.20 1.65
C VAL A 41 2.61 -1.09 1.14
N PRO A 42 3.36 -2.20 1.09
CA PRO A 42 4.67 -2.22 0.44
C PRO A 42 4.58 -1.98 -1.07
N GLY A 43 5.56 -1.27 -1.61
CA GLY A 43 5.74 -1.04 -3.04
C GLY A 43 6.32 -2.24 -3.77
N TYR A 44 5.61 -3.38 -3.77
CA TYR A 44 5.96 -4.51 -4.64
C TYR A 44 5.90 -4.08 -6.12
N PRO A 45 6.62 -4.76 -7.04
CA PRO A 45 6.64 -4.38 -8.45
C PRO A 45 5.24 -4.20 -9.06
N VAL A 46 4.31 -5.11 -8.74
CA VAL A 46 2.91 -5.04 -9.20
C VAL A 46 2.13 -3.85 -8.63
N VAL A 47 2.40 -3.47 -7.37
CA VAL A 47 1.79 -2.29 -6.73
C VAL A 47 2.36 -1.00 -7.33
N MET A 48 3.68 -0.95 -7.51
CA MET A 48 4.37 0.21 -8.11
C MET A 48 4.01 0.41 -9.58
N ALA A 49 3.64 -0.64 -10.30
CA ALA A 49 3.16 -0.57 -11.69
C ALA A 49 1.71 -0.04 -11.80
N ALA A 50 0.94 -0.07 -10.71
CA ALA A 50 -0.48 0.32 -10.72
C ALA A 50 -0.70 1.85 -10.72
N PHE A 51 0.36 2.66 -10.65
CA PHE A 51 0.26 4.11 -10.70
C PHE A 51 1.46 4.76 -11.40
N ALA A 52 1.20 5.75 -12.26
CA ALA A 52 2.25 6.40 -13.05
C ALA A 52 2.97 7.52 -12.30
N LYS A 53 2.24 8.30 -11.47
CA LYS A 53 2.79 9.47 -10.78
C LYS A 53 3.41 9.08 -9.44
N LYS A 54 4.73 8.98 -9.42
CA LYS A 54 5.52 8.72 -8.21
C LYS A 54 5.94 10.03 -7.53
N LYS A 55 4.97 10.85 -7.08
CA LYS A 55 5.31 12.03 -6.25
C LYS A 55 5.31 11.61 -4.77
N PRO A 56 6.48 11.47 -4.14
CA PRO A 56 6.56 11.09 -2.73
C PRO A 56 6.04 12.22 -1.84
N VAL A 57 5.29 11.84 -0.81
CA VAL A 57 4.84 12.74 0.27
C VAL A 57 5.80 12.73 1.45
N TYR A 58 6.69 11.72 1.52
CA TYR A 58 7.72 11.61 2.53
C TYR A 58 8.92 10.83 2.00
N HIS A 59 10.12 11.16 2.49
CA HIS A 59 11.36 10.47 2.16
C HIS A 59 12.07 10.03 3.43
N TYR A 60 12.52 8.78 3.44
CA TYR A 60 13.45 8.26 4.42
C TYR A 60 14.86 8.23 3.81
N PRO A 61 15.84 8.94 4.39
CA PRO A 61 17.23 8.86 3.92
C PRO A 61 17.84 7.50 4.21
N LEU A 62 17.39 6.83 5.28
CA LEU A 62 17.86 5.51 5.71
C LEU A 62 16.76 4.79 6.51
N LEU A 63 16.06 3.88 5.85
CA LEU A 63 15.05 2.99 6.44
C LEU A 63 15.51 1.54 6.20
N GLN A 64 15.82 0.83 7.29
CA GLN A 64 16.28 -0.57 7.23
C GLN A 64 17.46 -0.77 6.25
N GLY A 65 18.44 0.13 6.28
CA GLY A 65 19.66 0.02 5.47
C GLY A 65 19.60 0.59 4.05
N GLY A 66 18.46 1.14 3.61
CA GLY A 66 18.35 1.75 2.28
C GLY A 66 17.47 3.00 2.26
N LYS A 67 17.45 3.72 1.12
CA LYS A 67 16.55 4.85 0.91
C LYS A 67 15.13 4.33 0.70
N ALA A 68 14.13 5.07 1.18
CA ALA A 68 12.74 4.76 0.92
C ALA A 68 11.90 6.04 0.77
N SER A 69 10.73 5.92 0.14
CA SER A 69 9.76 7.00 0.08
C SER A 69 8.33 6.50 0.26
N VAL A 70 7.45 7.38 0.71
CA VAL A 70 6.01 7.09 0.79
C VAL A 70 5.30 7.88 -0.29
N HIS A 71 4.50 7.20 -1.12
CA HIS A 71 3.64 7.83 -2.12
C HIS A 71 2.19 7.83 -1.62
N ALA A 72 1.50 8.96 -1.73
CA ALA A 72 0.06 9.01 -1.56
C ALA A 72 -0.60 8.81 -2.93
N VAL A 73 -1.38 7.74 -3.09
CA VAL A 73 -1.99 7.37 -4.37
C VAL A 73 -3.42 6.91 -4.16
N LYS A 74 -4.27 7.18 -5.16
CA LYS A 74 -5.62 6.64 -5.23
C LYS A 74 -5.70 5.68 -6.41
N ILE A 75 -6.08 4.43 -6.15
CA ILE A 75 -6.22 3.39 -7.18
C ILE A 75 -7.61 2.79 -7.05
N GLY A 76 -8.48 3.05 -8.02
CA GLY A 76 -9.91 2.77 -7.89
C GLY A 76 -10.49 3.48 -6.65
N ASP A 77 -11.18 2.72 -5.81
CA ASP A 77 -11.76 3.21 -4.54
C ASP A 77 -10.78 3.19 -3.37
N LEU A 78 -9.57 2.67 -3.57
CA LEU A 78 -8.56 2.58 -2.52
C LEU A 78 -7.76 3.88 -2.41
N ASP A 79 -7.74 4.46 -1.20
CA ASP A 79 -6.80 5.52 -0.84
C ASP A 79 -5.60 4.89 -0.11
N LEU A 80 -4.40 5.05 -0.68
CA LEU A 80 -3.22 4.29 -0.29
C LEU A 80 -2.03 5.19 0.04
N PHE A 81 -1.25 4.72 1.00
CA PHE A 81 0.17 4.98 1.06
C PHE A 81 0.93 3.77 0.51
N VAL A 82 1.86 4.02 -0.40
CA VAL A 82 2.75 2.97 -0.92
C VAL A 82 4.16 3.26 -0.44
N LEU A 83 4.75 2.32 0.30
CA LEU A 83 6.14 2.38 0.74
C LEU A 83 7.06 1.87 -0.37
N ASP A 84 7.64 2.80 -1.12
CA ASP A 84 8.69 2.51 -2.10
C ASP A 84 10.03 2.34 -1.37
N ALA A 85 10.41 1.09 -1.15
CA ALA A 85 11.68 0.68 -0.57
C ALA A 85 12.23 -0.51 -1.38
N PRO A 86 12.83 -0.26 -2.56
CA PRO A 86 13.20 -1.33 -3.49
C PRO A 86 14.14 -2.38 -2.87
N HIS A 87 15.05 -1.97 -1.97
CA HIS A 87 15.95 -2.88 -1.26
C HIS A 87 15.23 -3.89 -0.34
N LEU A 88 13.95 -3.68 -0.04
CA LEU A 88 13.12 -4.59 0.75
C LEU A 88 12.09 -5.34 -0.11
N PHE A 89 11.55 -4.69 -1.16
CA PHE A 89 10.34 -5.16 -1.84
C PHE A 89 10.47 -5.35 -3.36
N ASP A 90 11.57 -4.89 -3.99
CA ASP A 90 11.82 -5.11 -5.42
C ASP A 90 12.36 -6.53 -5.65
N ARG A 91 11.45 -7.49 -5.58
CA ARG A 91 11.71 -8.90 -5.79
C ARG A 91 10.53 -9.55 -6.50
N GLN A 92 10.81 -10.65 -7.20
CA GLN A 92 9.75 -11.51 -7.73
C GLN A 92 9.04 -12.23 -6.57
N GLY A 93 7.79 -12.64 -6.82
CA GLY A 93 6.95 -13.32 -5.83
C GLY A 93 6.01 -12.38 -5.08
N GLY A 94 5.36 -12.94 -4.05
CA GLY A 94 4.41 -12.22 -3.21
C GLY A 94 5.04 -11.73 -1.90
N PRO A 95 4.19 -11.23 -0.98
CA PRO A 95 4.61 -10.87 0.37
C PRO A 95 5.39 -11.97 1.12
N TYR A 96 5.10 -13.24 0.83
CA TYR A 96 5.63 -14.39 1.57
C TYR A 96 6.68 -15.21 0.82
N GLY A 97 7.19 -14.71 -0.33
CA GLY A 97 8.12 -15.43 -1.20
C GLY A 97 7.54 -15.72 -2.56
#